data_AF-A0A146K7L4-F1
#
_entry.id   AF-A0A146K7L4-F1
#
_cell.length_a   1.000
_cell.length_b   1.000
_cell.length_c   1.000
_cell.angle_alpha   90.00
_cell.angle_beta   90.00
_cell.angle_gamma   90.00
#
_symmetry.space_group_name_H-M   'P 1'
#
loop_
_entity.id
_entity.type
_entity.pdbx_description
1 polymer ?
#
loop_
_entity_poly.entity_id
_entity_poly.type
_entity_poly.pdbx_seq_one_letter_code
_entity_poly.pdbx_strand_id
1 'polypeptide(L)'
;EVMVEDTEQYVVQQIIYQINLLPQNAIIALWPNQIGRIIIQILAEQKSSIQIAILGQFRAYDLVEFLKPISGSLKILPRLPNKIDLSIIIPRPTTLDYALLTVNTKLMPHSVQTLIDEIGVGYGYEREGSWCRSDVESSESEVIQQPPFTQILIEELIEKSSQFCFVFKGDLYKDCCATVLEMGAGLTGRILQLLRNQNKKHFVIADVLSSSQLTQIMQPWIQEDFAWTPRASKMAFCQIAARTNKKLEQLSLEDFSNFQIRISQQEFSQYQDYVIQDLKSRIKTIKQSFEIPEGSTVLVFSPHPDDDVISAGAAVDSLCQQNVKLHVAYCVSGAVAVPDSFVMDKITQFSLKEIDVDQKQTLGEQIAYCAEPAQNAKIQQAKFVTHASLTENECKIRFSSGLSPKSKGLLREVEAMSALNHFKFFDKPENQAHFLRLPFYGTGFGRRNTPERADVERIVELLSEVGPDVVLLAGDLSDPHGTHGHCYFAIKDAVEEYEKQIGKQLTDGKYYSVFNTRLVKKGMQTNQIYEAIQQKEFIYKLMYRGAWSEFNIEDSSFIIVFTAEQMSQKMNAIRQHLSQMGQALYLGGDPRSFDDRAKQRNGQTAKFLKALGLVDDDIEGAECFVGCGILP
;
A
#
# COMPACT_ATOMS: atom_id res chain seq x y z
N GLU A 1 -3.32 -18.10 22.48
CA GLU A 1 -2.00 -17.53 22.13
C GLU A 1 -2.11 -16.86 20.77
N VAL A 2 -1.41 -15.74 20.58
CA VAL A 2 -1.32 -15.03 19.29
C VAL A 2 0.01 -15.41 18.67
N MET A 3 -0.01 -16.03 17.49
CA MET A 3 1.21 -16.28 16.71
C MET A 3 1.41 -15.11 15.76
N VAL A 4 2.55 -14.43 15.89
CA VAL A 4 2.95 -13.31 15.02
C VAL A 4 4.02 -13.79 14.07
N GLU A 5 3.80 -13.60 12.76
CA GLU A 5 4.65 -14.20 11.73
C GLU A 5 5.03 -13.23 10.62
N ASP A 6 6.20 -13.42 10.03
CA ASP A 6 6.85 -12.41 9.18
C ASP A 6 6.23 -12.26 7.78
N THR A 7 5.55 -13.28 7.24
CA THR A 7 5.18 -13.32 5.81
C THR A 7 3.80 -13.94 5.55
N GLU A 8 3.20 -13.57 4.41
CA GLU A 8 1.98 -14.22 3.89
C GLU A 8 2.18 -15.73 3.72
N GLN A 9 3.33 -16.14 3.18
CA GLN A 9 3.64 -17.55 3.00
C GLN A 9 3.64 -18.28 4.34
N TYR A 10 4.19 -17.67 5.39
CA TYR A 10 4.18 -18.26 6.72
C TYR A 10 2.78 -18.25 7.35
N VAL A 11 2.02 -17.15 7.22
CA VAL A 11 0.61 -17.10 7.66
C VAL A 11 -0.19 -18.22 7.00
N VAL A 12 -0.04 -18.38 5.68
CA VAL A 12 -0.65 -19.46 4.92
C VAL A 12 -0.16 -20.82 5.39
N GLN A 13 1.15 -21.02 5.60
CA GLN A 13 1.71 -22.27 6.11
C GLN A 13 1.18 -22.63 7.50
N GLN A 14 1.00 -21.66 8.39
CA GLN A 14 0.40 -21.89 9.70
C GLN A 14 -1.06 -22.28 9.59
N ILE A 15 -1.82 -21.62 8.70
CA ILE A 15 -3.20 -22.01 8.44
C ILE A 15 -3.23 -23.44 7.89
N ILE A 16 -2.41 -23.75 6.89
CA ILE A 16 -2.29 -25.11 6.32
C ILE A 16 -1.86 -26.13 7.36
N TYR A 17 -0.96 -25.79 8.27
CA TYR A 17 -0.56 -26.65 9.38
C TYR A 17 -1.77 -26.98 10.27
N GLN A 18 -2.56 -25.98 10.67
CA GLN A 18 -3.77 -26.20 11.46
C GLN A 18 -4.81 -27.03 10.71
N ILE A 19 -4.90 -26.85 9.40
CA ILE A 19 -5.76 -27.65 8.52
C ILE A 19 -5.30 -29.10 8.46
N ASN A 20 -3.99 -29.36 8.37
CA ASN A 20 -3.43 -30.71 8.29
C ASN A 20 -3.55 -31.50 9.59
N LEU A 21 -3.82 -30.84 10.72
CA LEU A 21 -4.14 -31.52 11.99
C LEU A 21 -5.58 -32.08 12.02
N LEU A 22 -6.42 -31.74 11.03
CA LEU A 22 -7.80 -32.22 10.94
C LEU A 22 -7.87 -33.63 10.33
N PRO A 23 -8.92 -34.41 10.65
CA PRO A 23 -9.14 -35.71 10.01
C PRO A 23 -9.42 -35.57 8.51
N GLN A 24 -9.20 -36.67 7.77
CA GLN A 24 -9.61 -36.75 6.36
C GLN A 24 -11.10 -36.45 6.21
N ASN A 25 -11.46 -35.68 5.18
CA ASN A 25 -12.82 -35.20 4.90
C ASN A 25 -13.40 -34.19 5.90
N ALA A 26 -12.56 -33.60 6.75
CA ALA A 26 -12.96 -32.49 7.62
C ALA A 26 -13.59 -31.34 6.82
N ILE A 27 -14.47 -30.62 7.49
CA ILE A 27 -15.20 -29.49 6.94
C ILE A 27 -14.58 -28.21 7.48
N ILE A 28 -14.16 -27.35 6.57
CA ILE A 28 -13.66 -26.02 6.89
C ILE A 28 -14.62 -24.98 6.36
N ALA A 29 -15.00 -24.03 7.20
CA ALA A 29 -15.70 -22.82 6.79
C ALA A 29 -14.66 -21.71 6.56
N LEU A 30 -14.55 -21.20 5.33
CA LEU A 30 -13.48 -20.31 4.91
C LEU A 30 -14.02 -19.00 4.34
N TRP A 31 -13.47 -17.88 4.80
CA TRP A 31 -13.72 -16.58 4.20
C TRP A 31 -12.96 -16.43 2.86
N PRO A 32 -13.64 -16.08 1.75
CA PRO A 32 -13.07 -16.20 0.40
C PRO A 32 -12.30 -14.95 -0.05
N ASN A 33 -11.30 -14.51 0.72
CA ASN A 33 -10.38 -13.44 0.28
C ASN A 33 -9.12 -14.02 -0.39
N GLN A 34 -8.11 -13.18 -0.67
CA GLN A 34 -6.84 -13.61 -1.27
C GLN A 34 -6.15 -14.75 -0.50
N ILE A 35 -6.14 -14.69 0.84
CA ILE A 35 -5.57 -15.76 1.68
C ILE A 35 -6.40 -17.05 1.51
N GLY A 36 -7.73 -16.93 1.55
CA GLY A 36 -8.63 -18.06 1.31
C GLY A 36 -8.40 -18.72 -0.05
N ARG A 37 -8.13 -17.92 -1.10
CA ARG A 37 -7.79 -18.41 -2.44
C ARG A 37 -6.51 -19.24 -2.44
N ILE A 38 -5.45 -18.72 -1.81
CA ILE A 38 -4.15 -19.42 -1.73
C ILE A 38 -4.31 -20.74 -0.96
N ILE A 39 -5.05 -20.73 0.15
CA ILE A 39 -5.34 -21.96 0.92
C ILE A 39 -6.02 -23.00 0.04
N ILE A 40 -7.06 -22.59 -0.71
CA ILE A 40 -7.79 -23.51 -1.60
C ILE A 40 -6.87 -24.09 -2.67
N GLN A 41 -6.01 -23.26 -3.28
CA GLN A 41 -5.06 -23.71 -4.29
C GLN A 41 -4.07 -24.75 -3.73
N ILE A 42 -3.46 -24.47 -2.58
CA ILE A 42 -2.50 -25.39 -1.94
C ILE A 42 -3.17 -26.71 -1.60
N LEU A 43 -4.38 -26.68 -1.03
CA LEU A 43 -5.10 -27.90 -0.66
C LEU A 43 -5.44 -28.75 -1.89
N ALA A 44 -5.75 -28.12 -3.02
CA ALA A 44 -6.02 -28.84 -4.26
C ALA A 44 -4.78 -29.47 -4.88
N GLU A 45 -3.65 -28.74 -4.88
CA GLU A 45 -2.34 -29.24 -5.29
C GLU A 45 -1.90 -30.45 -4.45
N GLN A 46 -2.18 -30.41 -3.13
CA GLN A 46 -1.95 -31.52 -2.20
C GLN A 46 -2.96 -32.68 -2.35
N LYS A 47 -3.95 -32.55 -3.24
CA LYS A 47 -5.06 -33.49 -3.41
C LYS A 47 -5.77 -33.82 -2.08
N SER A 48 -5.93 -32.80 -1.24
CA SER A 48 -6.59 -32.92 0.05
C SER A 48 -8.05 -33.36 -0.11
N SER A 49 -8.54 -34.23 0.77
CA SER A 49 -9.94 -34.69 0.76
C SER A 49 -10.88 -33.78 1.56
N ILE A 50 -10.39 -32.63 2.00
CA ILE A 50 -11.12 -31.66 2.82
C ILE A 50 -12.33 -31.07 2.06
N GLN A 51 -13.40 -30.83 2.82
CA GLN A 51 -14.63 -30.21 2.34
C GLN A 51 -14.64 -28.73 2.73
N ILE A 52 -14.98 -27.84 1.79
CA ILE A 52 -14.90 -26.40 1.99
C ILE A 52 -16.30 -25.79 1.92
N ALA A 53 -16.73 -25.14 2.99
CA ALA A 53 -17.88 -24.25 3.02
C ALA A 53 -17.39 -22.79 2.97
N ILE A 54 -18.09 -21.92 2.26
CA ILE A 54 -17.68 -20.52 2.10
C ILE A 54 -18.49 -19.62 3.05
N LEU A 55 -17.79 -18.78 3.80
CA LEU A 55 -18.38 -17.78 4.69
C LEU A 55 -18.51 -16.44 3.94
N GLY A 56 -19.73 -15.90 3.82
CA GLY A 56 -20.01 -14.56 3.27
C GLY A 56 -20.57 -14.53 1.84
N GLN A 57 -20.90 -13.33 1.34
CA GLN A 57 -21.41 -13.13 -0.01
C GLN A 57 -20.27 -13.13 -1.04
N PHE A 58 -20.32 -14.10 -1.96
CA PHE A 58 -19.62 -14.01 -3.24
C PHE A 58 -20.61 -13.63 -4.32
N ARG A 59 -20.17 -12.91 -5.36
CA ARG A 59 -20.91 -12.92 -6.62
C ARG A 59 -20.78 -14.34 -7.17
N ALA A 60 -21.86 -15.12 -7.13
CA ALA A 60 -21.87 -16.56 -7.37
C ALA A 60 -21.21 -16.99 -8.70
N TYR A 61 -21.19 -16.10 -9.69
CA TYR A 61 -20.57 -16.29 -11.00
C TYR A 61 -19.02 -16.35 -10.96
N ASP A 62 -18.36 -15.50 -10.16
CA ASP A 62 -16.89 -15.45 -10.14
C ASP A 62 -16.28 -16.63 -9.35
N LEU A 63 -17.00 -17.21 -8.37
CA LEU A 63 -16.49 -18.30 -7.53
C LEU A 63 -16.41 -19.63 -8.28
N VAL A 64 -17.42 -19.97 -9.07
CA VAL A 64 -17.49 -21.25 -9.78
C VAL A 64 -16.46 -21.30 -10.91
N GLU A 65 -16.29 -20.20 -11.66
CA GLU A 65 -15.21 -20.04 -12.65
C GLU A 65 -13.83 -20.02 -11.99
N PHE A 66 -13.67 -19.31 -10.86
CA PHE A 66 -12.40 -19.24 -10.13
C PHE A 66 -11.97 -20.60 -9.55
N LEU A 67 -12.92 -21.39 -9.05
CA LEU A 67 -12.65 -22.70 -8.43
C LEU A 67 -12.61 -23.85 -9.44
N LYS A 68 -13.12 -23.64 -10.67
CA LYS A 68 -13.14 -24.63 -11.77
C LYS A 68 -11.78 -25.29 -12.03
N PRO A 69 -10.65 -24.55 -12.13
CA PRO A 69 -9.33 -25.14 -12.41
C PRO A 69 -8.79 -25.99 -11.24
N ILE A 70 -9.33 -25.77 -10.04
CA ILE A 70 -8.81 -26.26 -8.76
C ILE A 70 -9.69 -27.41 -8.20
N SER A 71 -10.86 -27.65 -8.83
CA SER A 71 -11.95 -28.48 -8.32
C SER A 71 -11.79 -30.01 -8.42
N GLY A 72 -10.75 -30.52 -9.08
CA GLY A 72 -10.60 -31.96 -9.32
C GLY A 72 -10.43 -32.81 -8.04
N SER A 73 -9.96 -32.22 -6.95
CA SER A 73 -9.64 -32.90 -5.68
C SER A 73 -10.42 -32.40 -4.46
N LEU A 74 -11.00 -31.20 -4.51
CA LEU A 74 -11.70 -30.57 -3.37
C LEU A 74 -13.21 -30.58 -3.52
N LYS A 75 -13.94 -30.80 -2.42
CA LYS A 75 -15.41 -30.77 -2.41
C LYS A 75 -15.92 -29.47 -1.80
N ILE A 76 -16.46 -28.60 -2.64
CA ILE A 76 -17.08 -27.32 -2.22
C ILE A 76 -18.54 -27.58 -1.83
N LEU A 77 -18.92 -27.15 -0.64
CA LEU A 77 -20.27 -27.30 -0.10
C LEU A 77 -21.12 -26.07 -0.46
N PRO A 78 -22.33 -26.25 -1.02
CA PRO A 78 -23.20 -25.15 -1.44
C PRO A 78 -23.87 -24.42 -0.25
N ARG A 79 -23.88 -25.03 0.93
CA ARG A 79 -24.43 -24.48 2.18
C ARG A 79 -23.55 -24.87 3.34
N LEU A 80 -23.60 -24.08 4.41
CA LEU A 80 -22.89 -24.38 5.65
C LEU A 80 -23.51 -25.60 6.35
N PRO A 81 -22.72 -26.63 6.64
CA PRO A 81 -23.20 -27.86 7.26
C PRO A 81 -23.43 -27.71 8.77
N ASN A 82 -24.09 -28.69 9.38
CA ASN A 82 -24.36 -28.70 10.83
C ASN A 82 -23.13 -28.91 11.70
N LYS A 83 -22.04 -29.41 11.13
CA LYS A 83 -20.76 -29.58 11.83
C LYS A 83 -19.66 -28.95 11.00
N ILE A 84 -18.88 -28.09 11.63
CA ILE A 84 -17.71 -27.43 11.06
C ILE A 84 -16.52 -27.79 11.94
N ASP A 85 -15.48 -28.39 11.35
CA ASP A 85 -14.29 -28.79 12.10
C ASP A 85 -13.37 -27.58 12.34
N LEU A 86 -13.32 -26.62 11.41
CA LEU A 86 -12.57 -25.37 11.57
C LEU A 86 -13.27 -24.21 10.87
N SER A 87 -13.51 -23.12 11.59
CA SER A 87 -13.98 -21.85 11.02
C SER A 87 -12.83 -20.84 10.92
N ILE A 88 -12.53 -20.37 9.71
CA ILE A 88 -11.47 -19.40 9.41
C ILE A 88 -12.12 -18.03 9.14
N ILE A 89 -11.92 -17.12 10.08
CA ILE A 89 -12.46 -15.75 10.07
C ILE A 89 -11.35 -14.78 9.71
N ILE A 90 -11.61 -13.95 8.70
CA ILE A 90 -10.70 -12.89 8.27
C ILE A 90 -11.47 -11.57 8.40
N PRO A 91 -11.15 -10.72 9.40
CA PRO A 91 -11.90 -9.49 9.67
C PRO A 91 -11.86 -8.52 8.48
N ARG A 92 -12.67 -7.46 8.51
CA ARG A 92 -12.54 -6.36 7.53
C ARG A 92 -12.32 -5.03 8.26
N PRO A 93 -11.24 -4.30 7.96
CA PRO A 93 -10.90 -3.05 8.64
C PRO A 93 -11.99 -1.97 8.56
N THR A 94 -12.65 -1.83 7.40
CA THR A 94 -13.70 -0.82 7.16
C THR A 94 -15.05 -1.19 7.76
N THR A 95 -15.19 -2.44 8.23
CA THR A 95 -16.45 -2.99 8.68
C THR A 95 -16.20 -3.91 9.87
N LEU A 96 -15.85 -3.31 11.01
CA LEU A 96 -15.85 -4.01 12.30
C LEU A 96 -17.19 -4.76 12.58
N ASP A 97 -18.26 -4.47 11.82
CA ASP A 97 -19.60 -5.05 12.01
C ASP A 97 -20.27 -5.77 10.80
N TYR A 98 -19.70 -5.83 9.60
CA TYR A 98 -20.46 -6.35 8.42
C TYR A 98 -20.18 -7.80 8.03
N ALA A 99 -19.28 -8.50 8.72
CA ALA A 99 -18.72 -9.74 8.17
C ALA A 99 -19.26 -11.05 8.75
N LEU A 100 -20.22 -11.08 9.68
CA LEU A 100 -20.83 -12.38 10.08
C LEU A 100 -22.31 -12.54 9.79
N LEU A 101 -23.01 -11.51 9.36
CA LEU A 101 -24.45 -11.61 9.12
C LEU A 101 -24.74 -11.20 7.69
N THR A 102 -25.05 -12.18 6.85
CA THR A 102 -25.76 -11.92 5.61
C THR A 102 -27.10 -11.27 5.97
N VAL A 103 -27.26 -9.98 5.71
CA VAL A 103 -28.58 -9.36 5.73
C VAL A 103 -29.05 -9.26 4.29
N ASN A 104 -30.13 -9.98 3.98
CA ASN A 104 -31.00 -9.61 2.87
C ASN A 104 -31.86 -8.44 3.36
N THR A 105 -31.64 -7.25 2.83
CA THR A 105 -32.39 -6.03 3.21
C THR A 105 -33.87 -6.07 2.84
N LYS A 106 -34.32 -7.07 2.07
CA LYS A 106 -35.74 -7.19 1.66
C LYS A 106 -36.66 -7.87 2.70
N LEU A 107 -36.14 -8.37 3.82
CA LEU A 107 -36.93 -9.16 4.80
C LEU A 107 -36.65 -8.83 6.28
N MET A 108 -36.25 -7.60 6.62
CA MET A 108 -35.99 -7.24 8.02
C MET A 108 -37.25 -6.82 8.81
N PRO A 109 -37.45 -7.30 10.05
CA PRO A 109 -38.40 -6.74 11.00
C PRO A 109 -38.00 -5.30 11.39
N HIS A 110 -38.99 -4.42 11.54
CA HIS A 110 -38.80 -2.99 11.81
C HIS A 110 -37.88 -2.66 13.00
N SER A 111 -37.82 -3.51 14.02
CA SER A 111 -37.01 -3.30 15.23
C SER A 111 -35.50 -3.39 14.99
N VAL A 112 -35.06 -4.11 13.95
CA VAL A 112 -33.64 -4.22 13.59
C VAL A 112 -33.23 -3.09 12.65
N GLN A 113 -34.17 -2.58 11.85
CA GLN A 113 -33.97 -1.38 11.02
C GLN A 113 -33.62 -0.16 11.88
N THR A 114 -34.34 0.04 12.98
CA THR A 114 -34.10 1.16 13.92
C THR A 114 -32.72 1.11 14.56
N LEU A 115 -32.24 -0.09 14.91
CA LEU A 115 -30.90 -0.28 15.47
C LEU A 115 -29.82 0.08 14.43
N ILE A 116 -30.04 -0.26 13.15
CA ILE A 116 -29.11 0.03 12.05
C ILE A 116 -29.09 1.53 11.70
N ASP A 117 -30.25 2.18 11.76
CA ASP A 117 -30.38 3.63 11.55
C ASP A 117 -29.72 4.43 12.68
N GLU A 118 -29.80 3.96 13.93
CA GLU A 118 -29.10 4.56 15.09
C GLU A 118 -27.57 4.42 15.01
N ILE A 119 -27.04 3.40 14.32
CA ILE A 119 -25.60 3.16 14.12
C ILE A 119 -25.06 3.87 12.86
N GLY A 120 -25.92 4.47 12.02
CA GLY A 120 -25.51 5.27 10.86
C GLY A 120 -25.06 4.46 9.63
N VAL A 121 -25.61 3.28 9.43
CA VAL A 121 -25.26 2.36 8.32
C VAL A 121 -26.05 2.71 7.05
N GLY A 122 -25.37 3.12 5.98
CA GLY A 122 -25.98 3.36 4.66
C GLY A 122 -25.94 2.13 3.76
N TYR A 123 -27.07 1.83 3.10
CA TYR A 123 -27.16 0.81 2.04
C TYR A 123 -27.05 1.46 0.66
N GLY A 124 -26.21 0.90 -0.21
CA GLY A 124 -26.10 1.31 -1.61
C GLY A 124 -25.80 0.14 -2.54
N TYR A 125 -26.36 0.19 -3.74
CA TYR A 125 -25.89 -0.60 -4.87
C TYR A 125 -25.55 0.35 -6.02
N GLU A 126 -24.54 -0.03 -6.79
CA GLU A 126 -24.07 0.75 -7.93
C GLU A 126 -24.92 0.39 -9.16
N ARG A 127 -25.63 1.39 -9.70
CA ARG A 127 -26.33 1.28 -10.98
C ARG A 127 -25.77 2.37 -11.89
N GLU A 128 -25.22 1.97 -13.03
CA GLU A 128 -24.73 2.87 -14.07
C GLU A 128 -23.82 4.01 -13.55
N GLY A 129 -22.86 3.67 -12.67
CA GLY A 129 -21.82 4.61 -12.24
C GLY A 129 -22.25 5.67 -11.21
N SER A 130 -23.39 5.49 -10.53
CA SER A 130 -23.79 6.34 -9.40
C SER A 130 -24.18 5.53 -8.16
N TRP A 131 -23.79 6.03 -6.98
CA TRP A 131 -24.18 5.47 -5.68
C TRP A 131 -25.58 5.95 -5.32
N CYS A 132 -26.58 5.07 -5.42
CA CYS A 132 -27.96 5.38 -5.01
C CYS A 132 -28.25 4.80 -3.63
N ARG A 133 -28.83 5.64 -2.75
CA ARG A 133 -29.51 5.20 -1.53
C ARG A 133 -30.81 4.51 -1.96
N SER A 134 -31.08 3.29 -1.48
CA SER A 134 -32.22 2.51 -1.97
C SER A 134 -33.55 3.02 -1.40
N ASP A 135 -34.25 3.86 -2.15
CA ASP A 135 -35.72 3.91 -2.09
C ASP A 135 -36.24 2.82 -3.04
N VAL A 136 -36.68 1.70 -2.47
CA VAL A 136 -37.17 0.55 -3.26
C VAL A 136 -38.61 0.82 -3.68
N GLU A 137 -38.79 1.38 -4.88
CA GLU A 137 -40.05 1.18 -5.62
C GLU A 137 -39.95 -0.09 -6.49
N SER A 138 -40.99 -0.91 -6.35
CA SER A 138 -41.18 -2.22 -6.95
C SER A 138 -41.12 -2.18 -8.48
N SER A 139 -40.15 -2.86 -9.07
CA SER A 139 -40.29 -3.42 -10.42
C SER A 139 -40.02 -4.92 -10.37
N GLU A 140 -40.99 -5.64 -10.91
CA GLU A 140 -41.05 -7.10 -10.98
C GLU A 140 -39.83 -7.64 -11.72
N SER A 141 -38.97 -8.35 -10.98
CA SER A 141 -37.89 -9.17 -11.52
C SER A 141 -38.17 -10.62 -11.13
N GLU A 142 -37.95 -11.51 -12.09
CA GLU A 142 -38.20 -12.94 -12.02
C GLU A 142 -37.88 -13.54 -10.65
N VAL A 143 -38.83 -14.29 -10.13
CA VAL A 143 -38.75 -14.97 -8.84
C VAL A 143 -37.63 -16.00 -8.90
N ILE A 144 -36.43 -15.63 -8.47
CA ILE A 144 -35.42 -16.59 -8.02
C ILE A 144 -36.01 -17.27 -6.78
N GLN A 145 -36.58 -18.46 -6.98
CA GLN A 145 -37.09 -19.28 -5.89
C GLN A 145 -35.89 -19.75 -5.05
N GLN A 146 -35.73 -19.11 -3.89
CA GLN A 146 -34.73 -19.27 -2.82
C GLN A 146 -33.41 -18.48 -3.00
N PRO A 147 -33.00 -17.70 -1.98
CA PRO A 147 -31.71 -17.03 -2.02
C PRO A 147 -30.56 -18.06 -1.99
N PRO A 148 -29.46 -17.84 -2.75
CA PRO A 148 -28.31 -18.73 -2.75
C PRO A 148 -27.49 -18.72 -1.45
N PHE A 149 -27.90 -17.92 -0.45
CA PHE A 149 -27.18 -17.75 0.81
C PHE A 149 -28.12 -17.96 2.00
N THR A 150 -27.61 -18.65 3.03
CA THR A 150 -28.30 -18.86 4.30
C THR A 150 -27.73 -17.90 5.33
N GLN A 151 -28.61 -17.17 6.03
CA GLN A 151 -28.22 -16.38 7.18
C GLN A 151 -27.90 -17.30 8.35
N ILE A 152 -26.72 -17.11 8.94
CA ILE A 152 -26.25 -17.88 10.09
C ILE A 152 -26.02 -16.92 11.22
N LEU A 153 -26.60 -17.23 12.37
CA LEU A 153 -26.39 -16.46 13.58
C LEU A 153 -25.00 -16.75 14.16
N ILE A 154 -24.43 -15.79 14.89
CA ILE A 154 -23.12 -15.95 15.53
C ILE A 154 -23.12 -17.17 16.45
N GLU A 155 -24.17 -17.29 17.26
CA GLU A 155 -24.37 -18.37 18.21
C GLU A 155 -24.41 -19.72 17.49
N GLU A 156 -25.09 -19.78 16.34
CA GLU A 156 -25.18 -20.96 15.50
C GLU A 156 -23.82 -21.34 14.90
N LEU A 157 -23.03 -20.35 14.43
CA LEU A 157 -21.67 -20.62 13.94
C LEU A 157 -20.75 -21.13 15.07
N ILE A 158 -20.83 -20.54 16.27
CA ILE A 158 -20.06 -20.96 17.45
C ILE A 158 -20.44 -22.37 17.90
N GLU A 159 -21.74 -22.68 17.89
CA GLU A 159 -22.24 -24.01 18.24
C GLU A 159 -21.76 -25.07 17.24
N LYS A 160 -21.93 -24.80 15.94
CA LYS A 160 -21.58 -25.73 14.86
C LYS A 160 -20.08 -25.93 14.67
N SER A 161 -19.25 -24.97 15.10
CA SER A 161 -17.80 -25.00 14.91
C SER A 161 -17.07 -25.63 16.09
N SER A 162 -16.15 -26.53 15.78
CA SER A 162 -15.29 -27.20 16.77
C SER A 162 -14.13 -26.30 17.24
N GLN A 163 -13.57 -25.52 16.32
CA GLN A 163 -12.50 -24.56 16.59
C GLN A 163 -12.53 -23.38 15.61
N PHE A 164 -11.83 -22.31 15.98
CA PHE A 164 -11.77 -21.06 15.22
C PHE A 164 -10.33 -20.61 14.93
N CYS A 165 -10.10 -20.10 13.72
CA CYS A 165 -8.91 -19.40 13.30
C CYS A 165 -9.25 -17.95 12.98
N PHE A 166 -8.64 -16.99 13.66
CA PHE A 166 -8.70 -15.58 13.28
C PHE A 166 -7.43 -15.21 12.53
N VAL A 167 -7.56 -14.62 11.35
CA VAL A 167 -6.41 -14.21 10.53
C VAL A 167 -6.41 -12.71 10.33
N PHE A 168 -5.31 -12.06 10.71
CA PHE A 168 -5.04 -10.66 10.44
C PHE A 168 -3.81 -10.57 9.52
N LYS A 169 -3.89 -9.78 8.44
CA LYS A 169 -2.80 -9.66 7.48
C LYS A 169 -2.75 -8.27 6.88
N GLY A 170 -1.57 -7.67 6.88
CA GLY A 170 -1.31 -6.38 6.27
C GLY A 170 -1.64 -5.21 7.18
N ASP A 171 -1.06 -4.07 6.85
CA ASP A 171 -1.07 -2.85 7.68
C ASP A 171 -2.49 -2.29 7.88
N LEU A 172 -3.41 -2.44 6.91
CA LEU A 172 -4.82 -2.03 7.09
C LEU A 172 -5.49 -2.69 8.31
N TYR A 173 -4.99 -3.85 8.72
CA TYR A 173 -5.55 -4.62 9.80
C TYR A 173 -4.93 -4.27 11.15
N LYS A 174 -3.93 -3.38 11.23
CA LYS A 174 -3.23 -3.09 12.49
C LYS A 174 -4.15 -2.58 13.61
N ASP A 175 -4.99 -1.61 13.29
CA ASP A 175 -5.92 -1.03 14.26
C ASP A 175 -7.04 -2.03 14.57
N CYS A 176 -7.54 -2.72 13.53
CA CYS A 176 -8.56 -3.77 13.68
C CYS A 176 -8.07 -4.92 14.56
N CYS A 177 -6.83 -5.36 14.38
CA CYS A 177 -6.18 -6.41 15.16
C CYS A 177 -6.08 -6.02 16.64
N ALA A 178 -5.52 -4.85 16.95
CA ALA A 178 -5.44 -4.36 18.32
C ALA A 178 -6.82 -4.20 18.96
N THR A 179 -7.75 -3.56 18.25
CA THR A 179 -9.14 -3.33 18.72
C THR A 179 -9.88 -4.65 18.99
N VAL A 180 -9.75 -5.64 18.11
CA VAL A 180 -10.43 -6.94 18.27
C VAL A 180 -9.79 -7.77 19.39
N LEU A 181 -8.46 -7.83 19.45
CA LEU A 181 -7.75 -8.72 20.36
C LEU A 181 -7.68 -8.19 21.80
N GLU A 182 -7.51 -6.87 21.95
CA GLU A 182 -7.29 -6.21 23.25
C GLU A 182 -8.56 -5.56 23.80
N MET A 183 -9.37 -4.92 22.94
CA MET A 183 -10.61 -4.24 23.37
C MET A 183 -11.87 -5.10 23.18
N GLY A 184 -11.78 -6.19 22.41
CA GLY A 184 -12.95 -7.04 22.10
C GLY A 184 -14.01 -6.32 21.27
N ALA A 185 -13.65 -5.26 20.52
CA ALA A 185 -14.63 -4.46 19.82
C ALA A 185 -15.07 -5.06 18.47
N GLY A 186 -16.26 -4.64 18.03
CA GLY A 186 -16.90 -5.11 16.81
C GLY A 186 -17.36 -6.57 16.90
N LEU A 187 -17.95 -7.04 15.80
CA LEU A 187 -18.51 -8.37 15.65
C LEU A 187 -17.48 -9.49 15.86
N THR A 188 -16.28 -9.32 15.30
CA THR A 188 -15.18 -10.29 15.46
C THR A 188 -14.71 -10.34 16.92
N GLY A 189 -14.58 -9.19 17.57
CA GLY A 189 -14.21 -9.10 18.99
C GLY A 189 -15.25 -9.75 19.90
N ARG A 190 -16.54 -9.55 19.63
CA ARG A 190 -17.64 -10.22 20.33
C ARG A 190 -17.58 -11.74 20.18
N ILE A 191 -17.31 -12.26 18.98
CA ILE A 191 -17.14 -13.71 18.77
C ILE A 191 -15.97 -14.21 19.60
N LEU A 192 -14.82 -13.55 19.53
CA LEU A 192 -13.64 -13.94 20.30
C LEU A 192 -13.93 -13.95 21.81
N GLN A 193 -14.68 -12.97 22.31
CA GLN A 193 -15.09 -12.91 23.72
C GLN A 193 -16.04 -14.06 24.09
N LEU A 194 -17.04 -14.36 23.24
CA LEU A 194 -17.93 -15.51 23.45
C LEU A 194 -17.18 -16.83 23.45
N LEU A 195 -16.23 -17.01 22.53
CA LEU A 195 -15.37 -18.20 22.48
C LEU A 195 -14.53 -18.34 23.74
N ARG A 196 -13.95 -17.24 24.25
CA ARG A 196 -13.23 -17.21 25.53
C ARG A 196 -14.15 -17.60 26.70
N ASN A 197 -15.35 -17.04 26.78
CA ASN A 197 -16.32 -17.34 27.85
C ASN A 197 -16.79 -18.81 27.82
N GLN A 198 -16.94 -19.39 26.64
CA GLN A 198 -17.34 -20.79 26.46
C GLN A 198 -16.16 -21.77 26.46
N ASN A 199 -14.93 -21.28 26.66
CA ASN A 199 -13.70 -22.05 26.59
C ASN A 199 -13.56 -22.88 25.29
N LYS A 200 -14.05 -22.33 24.16
CA LYS A 200 -13.96 -22.95 22.84
C LYS A 200 -12.56 -22.77 22.27
N LYS A 201 -12.02 -23.81 21.62
CA LYS A 201 -10.68 -23.78 21.03
C LYS A 201 -10.60 -22.73 19.92
N HIS A 202 -9.65 -21.80 20.04
CA HIS A 202 -9.43 -20.76 19.04
C HIS A 202 -7.95 -20.38 18.95
N PHE A 203 -7.53 -19.91 17.79
CA PHE A 203 -6.18 -19.41 17.53
C PHE A 203 -6.23 -18.13 16.70
N VAL A 204 -5.22 -17.28 16.92
CA VAL A 204 -5.08 -16.01 16.23
C VAL A 204 -3.73 -16.03 15.52
N ILE A 205 -3.77 -15.78 14.21
CA ILE A 205 -2.62 -15.66 13.34
C ILE A 205 -2.60 -14.22 12.82
N ALA A 206 -1.55 -13.49 13.14
CA ALA A 206 -1.35 -12.13 12.65
C ALA A 206 0.02 -12.04 11.98
N ASP A 207 0.12 -11.31 10.87
CA ASP A 207 1.45 -10.93 10.37
C ASP A 207 2.05 -9.77 11.18
N VAL A 208 3.34 -9.48 10.97
CA VAL A 208 4.00 -8.36 11.66
C VAL A 208 3.33 -7.02 11.38
N LEU A 209 2.83 -6.80 10.15
CA LEU A 209 2.15 -5.56 9.77
C LEU A 209 0.82 -5.36 10.50
N SER A 210 0.00 -6.40 10.60
CA SER A 210 -1.30 -6.32 11.27
C SER A 210 -1.20 -6.44 12.79
N SER A 211 -0.11 -6.95 13.34
CA SER A 211 0.12 -6.98 14.78
C SER A 211 0.78 -5.71 15.32
N SER A 212 1.17 -4.78 14.45
CA SER A 212 2.06 -3.66 14.79
C SER A 212 1.50 -2.67 15.81
N GLN A 213 0.19 -2.70 16.10
CA GLN A 213 -0.46 -1.84 17.11
C GLN A 213 -0.80 -2.59 18.40
N LEU A 214 -0.48 -3.87 18.52
CA LEU A 214 -0.68 -4.60 19.77
C LEU A 214 0.17 -3.98 20.87
N THR A 215 -0.40 -3.84 22.06
CA THR A 215 0.26 -3.27 23.24
C THR A 215 1.57 -4.01 23.56
N GLN A 216 1.59 -5.33 23.41
CA GLN A 216 2.81 -6.13 23.62
C GLN A 216 3.92 -5.86 22.60
N ILE A 217 3.57 -5.39 21.39
CA ILE A 217 4.52 -5.01 20.35
C ILE A 217 4.96 -3.55 20.53
N MET A 218 4.02 -2.66 20.87
CA MET A 218 4.28 -1.23 21.04
C MET A 218 4.95 -0.87 22.38
N GLN A 219 4.77 -1.71 23.40
CA GLN A 219 5.29 -1.53 24.76
C GLN A 219 5.81 -2.87 25.30
N PRO A 220 6.85 -3.46 24.67
CA PRO A 220 7.35 -4.78 25.03
C PRO A 220 7.93 -4.85 26.46
N TRP A 221 8.32 -3.71 27.02
CA TRP A 221 8.82 -3.55 28.40
C TRP A 221 7.75 -3.73 29.49
N ILE A 222 6.49 -3.98 29.15
CA ILE A 222 5.45 -4.36 30.12
C ILE A 222 5.70 -5.76 30.68
N GLN A 223 6.48 -6.60 29.99
CA GLN A 223 6.81 -7.96 30.43
C GLN A 223 7.83 -7.92 31.59
N GLU A 224 7.69 -8.82 32.58
CA GLU A 224 8.53 -8.82 33.78
C GLU A 224 10.03 -9.05 33.49
N ASP A 225 10.35 -9.95 32.55
CA ASP A 225 11.72 -10.33 32.18
C ASP A 225 12.19 -9.66 30.87
N PHE A 226 11.72 -8.43 30.60
CA PHE A 226 12.05 -7.76 29.34
C PHE A 226 13.53 -7.35 29.24
N ALA A 227 14.19 -7.80 28.18
CA ALA A 227 15.54 -7.36 27.82
C ALA A 227 15.49 -6.18 26.85
N TRP A 228 16.06 -5.04 27.25
CA TRP A 228 16.12 -3.85 26.40
C TRP A 228 16.85 -4.10 25.08
N THR A 229 16.31 -3.56 23.99
CA THR A 229 16.90 -3.60 22.65
C THR A 229 16.99 -2.19 22.07
N PRO A 230 17.87 -1.94 21.09
CA PRO A 230 17.96 -0.64 20.41
C PRO A 230 16.64 -0.12 19.82
N ARG A 231 15.77 -1.02 19.33
CA ARG A 231 14.45 -0.64 18.82
C ARG A 231 13.51 -0.26 19.97
N ALA A 232 13.43 -1.10 21.00
CA ALA A 232 12.56 -0.84 22.15
C ALA A 232 12.99 0.41 22.92
N SER A 233 14.28 0.71 23.02
CA SER A 233 14.76 1.95 23.62
C SER A 233 14.27 3.17 22.83
N LYS A 234 14.40 3.18 21.49
CA LYS A 234 13.87 4.28 20.68
C LYS A 234 12.36 4.46 20.85
N MET A 235 11.61 3.37 20.79
CA MET A 235 10.16 3.39 21.02
C MET A 235 9.82 4.00 22.38
N ALA A 236 10.44 3.53 23.46
CA ALA A 236 10.17 4.02 24.81
C ALA A 236 10.50 5.50 24.95
N PHE A 237 11.72 5.91 24.56
CA PHE A 237 12.18 7.29 24.68
C PHE A 237 11.32 8.25 23.84
N CYS A 238 11.00 7.90 22.58
CA CYS A 238 10.13 8.72 21.73
C CYS A 238 8.70 8.82 22.29
N GLN A 239 8.11 7.72 22.78
CA GLN A 239 6.77 7.73 23.38
C GLN A 239 6.73 8.55 24.67
N ILE A 240 7.72 8.43 25.55
CA ILE A 240 7.78 9.16 26.81
C ILE A 240 8.01 10.65 26.57
N ALA A 241 8.92 11.01 25.65
CA ALA A 241 9.10 12.40 25.21
C ALA A 241 7.78 13.00 24.71
N ALA A 242 7.06 12.27 23.84
CA ALA A 242 5.77 12.70 23.31
C ALA A 242 4.71 12.93 24.40
N ARG A 243 4.60 12.01 25.37
CA ARG A 243 3.60 12.07 26.44
C ARG A 243 3.92 13.10 27.51
N THR A 244 5.20 13.37 27.75
CA THR A 244 5.65 14.37 28.75
C THR A 244 5.86 15.76 28.15
N ASN A 245 5.81 15.88 26.81
CA ASN A 245 6.16 17.09 26.08
C ASN A 245 7.56 17.61 26.43
N LYS A 246 8.50 16.69 26.65
CA LYS A 246 9.93 16.96 26.92
C LYS A 246 10.77 16.52 25.72
N LYS A 247 11.86 17.23 25.45
CA LYS A 247 12.89 16.78 24.49
C LYS A 247 13.59 15.54 25.00
N LEU A 248 14.20 14.74 24.12
CA LEU A 248 14.91 13.51 24.50
C LEU A 248 15.99 13.76 25.56
N GLU A 249 16.73 14.86 25.45
CA GLU A 249 17.79 15.28 26.39
C GLU A 249 17.26 15.70 27.77
N GLN A 250 15.96 16.01 27.88
CA GLN A 250 15.31 16.48 29.11
C GLN A 250 14.62 15.35 29.89
N LEU A 251 14.56 14.15 29.33
CA LEU A 251 13.97 13.00 29.99
C LEU A 251 14.79 12.60 31.22
N SER A 252 14.08 12.05 32.21
CA SER A 252 14.64 11.57 33.47
C SER A 252 14.13 10.16 33.80
N LEU A 253 14.79 9.48 34.74
CA LEU A 253 14.35 8.17 35.21
C LEU A 253 12.96 8.22 35.88
N GLU A 254 12.59 9.35 36.48
CA GLU A 254 11.27 9.57 37.07
C GLU A 254 10.16 9.54 36.00
N ASP A 255 10.42 10.09 34.80
CA ASP A 255 9.47 10.06 33.70
C ASP A 255 9.12 8.61 33.33
N PHE A 256 10.11 7.72 33.24
CA PHE A 256 9.89 6.30 32.96
C PHE A 256 9.11 5.60 34.07
N SER A 257 9.43 5.92 35.33
CA SER A 257 8.75 5.38 36.50
C SER A 257 7.26 5.76 36.54
N ASN A 258 6.92 6.99 36.14
CA ASN A 258 5.54 7.48 36.07
C ASN A 258 4.68 6.73 35.04
N PHE A 259 5.30 6.16 34.01
CA PHE A 259 4.65 5.29 33.02
C PHE A 259 4.83 3.79 33.31
N GLN A 260 5.24 3.44 34.53
CA GLN A 260 5.46 2.06 34.98
C GLN A 260 6.50 1.29 34.13
N ILE A 261 7.43 2.01 33.50
CA ILE A 261 8.51 1.41 32.71
C ILE A 261 9.70 1.15 33.64
N ARG A 262 10.11 -0.13 33.74
CA ARG A 262 11.27 -0.54 34.53
C ARG A 262 12.53 -0.44 33.68
N ILE A 263 13.43 0.47 34.06
CA ILE A 263 14.75 0.64 33.46
C ILE A 263 15.73 1.03 34.57
N SER A 264 16.94 0.45 34.59
CA SER A 264 17.95 0.85 35.57
C SER A 264 18.56 2.21 35.24
N GLN A 265 19.18 2.88 36.24
CA GLN A 265 19.87 4.15 36.01
C GLN A 265 20.98 4.03 34.96
N GLN A 266 21.72 2.92 34.95
CA GLN A 266 22.79 2.66 33.99
C GLN A 266 22.24 2.48 32.57
N GLU A 267 21.20 1.67 32.41
CA GLU A 267 20.54 1.47 31.11
C GLU A 267 19.91 2.75 30.60
N PHE A 268 19.25 3.52 31.48
CA PHE A 268 18.64 4.81 31.10
C PHE A 268 19.68 5.74 30.48
N SER A 269 20.81 5.98 31.15
CA SER A 269 21.87 6.86 30.64
C SER A 269 22.46 6.33 29.33
N GLN A 270 22.74 5.02 29.25
CA GLN A 270 23.27 4.40 28.03
C GLN A 270 22.30 4.55 26.84
N TYR A 271 21.01 4.27 27.05
CA TYR A 271 20.03 4.28 25.97
C TYR A 271 19.61 5.68 25.57
N GLN A 272 19.59 6.65 26.49
CA GLN A 272 19.30 8.05 26.14
C GLN A 272 20.31 8.58 25.12
N ASP A 273 21.61 8.43 25.42
CA ASP A 273 22.69 8.86 24.53
C ASP A 273 22.62 8.12 23.19
N TYR A 274 22.45 6.80 23.23
CA TYR A 274 22.30 5.98 22.03
C TYR A 274 21.14 6.44 21.14
N VAL A 275 19.95 6.63 21.72
CA VAL A 275 18.73 7.02 20.97
C VAL A 275 18.92 8.38 20.31
N ILE A 276 19.47 9.36 21.03
CA ILE A 276 19.71 10.71 20.50
C ILE A 276 20.69 10.65 19.33
N GLN A 277 21.82 9.96 19.49
CA GLN A 277 22.84 9.85 18.45
C GLN A 277 22.33 9.09 17.22
N ASP A 278 21.67 7.95 17.43
CA ASP A 278 21.12 7.12 16.36
C ASP A 278 20.05 7.89 15.56
N LEU A 279 19.10 8.56 16.22
CA LEU A 279 18.07 9.33 15.52
C LEU A 279 18.64 10.56 14.81
N LYS A 280 19.54 11.32 15.43
CA LYS A 280 20.21 12.46 14.77
C LYS A 280 20.99 12.02 13.53
N SER A 281 21.64 10.85 13.57
CA SER A 281 22.40 10.33 12.42
C SER A 281 21.54 9.96 11.21
N ARG A 282 20.27 9.60 11.41
CA ARG A 282 19.32 9.21 10.35
C ARG A 282 18.66 10.39 9.66
N ILE A 283 18.80 11.59 10.21
CA ILE A 283 18.14 12.81 9.71
C ILE A 283 19.08 13.50 8.73
N LYS A 284 18.62 13.67 7.49
CA LYS A 284 19.34 14.37 6.43
C LYS A 284 18.51 15.48 5.82
N THR A 285 19.19 16.45 5.22
CA THR A 285 18.55 17.48 4.40
C THR A 285 18.44 17.02 2.95
N ILE A 286 17.57 17.64 2.14
CA ILE A 286 17.50 17.36 0.68
C ILE A 286 18.88 17.46 0.00
N LYS A 287 19.76 18.38 0.42
CA LYS A 287 21.09 18.53 -0.22
C LYS A 287 22.06 17.39 0.12
N GLN A 288 21.82 16.69 1.22
CA GLN A 288 22.72 15.68 1.77
C GLN A 288 21.95 14.41 2.10
N SER A 289 20.90 14.13 1.33
CA SER A 289 19.95 13.08 1.69
C SER A 289 20.51 11.71 1.37
N PHE A 290 20.76 11.40 0.11
CA PHE A 290 21.37 10.12 -0.23
C PHE A 290 22.88 10.25 -0.30
N GLU A 291 23.57 9.51 0.53
CA GLU A 291 24.98 9.23 0.33
C GLU A 291 25.08 8.03 -0.63
N ILE A 292 24.90 8.24 -1.94
CA ILE A 292 25.03 7.18 -2.96
C ILE A 292 26.27 7.49 -3.81
N PRO A 293 27.11 6.50 -4.16
CA PRO A 293 28.28 6.75 -5.01
C PRO A 293 27.90 7.44 -6.33
N GLU A 294 28.70 8.41 -6.77
CA GLU A 294 28.46 9.11 -8.03
C GLU A 294 28.40 8.13 -9.22
N GLY A 295 27.47 8.38 -10.13
CA GLY A 295 27.21 7.55 -11.30
C GLY A 295 26.37 6.29 -11.03
N SER A 296 25.98 6.03 -9.79
CA SER A 296 25.03 4.96 -9.46
C SER A 296 23.67 5.19 -10.13
N THR A 297 22.97 4.09 -10.38
CA THR A 297 21.65 4.12 -11.02
C THR A 297 20.56 3.88 -9.98
N VAL A 298 19.62 4.80 -9.87
CA VAL A 298 18.53 4.77 -8.88
C VAL A 298 17.20 4.63 -9.62
N LEU A 299 16.40 3.65 -9.23
CA LEU A 299 15.08 3.40 -9.80
C LEU A 299 13.99 3.61 -8.74
N VAL A 300 13.10 4.57 -8.95
CA VAL A 300 11.96 4.85 -8.09
C VAL A 300 10.70 4.24 -8.71
N PHE A 301 10.13 3.21 -8.09
CA PHE A 301 8.83 2.69 -8.48
C PHE A 301 7.71 3.49 -7.83
N SER A 302 6.87 4.07 -8.67
CA SER A 302 5.65 4.77 -8.29
C SER A 302 4.44 3.92 -8.66
N PRO A 303 3.61 3.44 -7.70
CA PRO A 303 2.43 2.65 -8.04
C PRO A 303 1.51 3.40 -9.00
N HIS A 304 1.10 4.62 -8.66
CA HIS A 304 0.36 5.54 -9.53
C HIS A 304 1.25 6.70 -10.00
N PRO A 305 0.85 7.45 -11.04
CA PRO A 305 1.62 8.57 -11.59
C PRO A 305 1.96 9.73 -10.64
N ASP A 306 1.38 9.80 -9.45
CA ASP A 306 1.53 10.87 -8.46
C ASP A 306 2.23 10.46 -7.16
N ASP A 307 2.40 9.15 -6.94
CA ASP A 307 2.92 8.62 -5.68
C ASP A 307 4.39 8.98 -5.45
N ASP A 308 5.20 9.11 -6.50
CA ASP A 308 6.60 9.55 -6.45
C ASP A 308 6.75 10.91 -5.78
N VAL A 309 5.92 11.89 -6.16
CA VAL A 309 6.00 13.27 -5.64
C VAL A 309 5.18 13.48 -4.37
N ILE A 310 4.07 12.76 -4.19
CA ILE A 310 3.27 12.80 -2.96
C ILE A 310 4.04 12.15 -1.81
N SER A 311 4.62 10.98 -2.07
CA SER A 311 5.14 10.10 -1.04
C SER A 311 6.62 10.32 -0.76
N ALA A 312 7.40 10.50 -1.83
CA ALA A 312 8.86 10.56 -1.81
C ALA A 312 9.40 11.81 -2.51
N GLY A 313 8.63 12.91 -2.56
CA GLY A 313 8.98 14.09 -3.33
C GLY A 313 10.27 14.76 -2.87
N ALA A 314 10.58 14.75 -1.56
CA ALA A 314 11.85 15.28 -1.06
C ALA A 314 13.04 14.37 -1.44
N ALA A 315 12.82 13.05 -1.51
CA ALA A 315 13.80 12.12 -2.04
C ALA A 315 14.04 12.31 -3.54
N VAL A 316 12.98 12.41 -4.34
CA VAL A 316 13.10 12.65 -5.79
C VAL A 316 13.80 13.97 -6.08
N ASP A 317 13.46 15.06 -5.36
CA ASP A 317 14.15 16.36 -5.47
C ASP A 317 15.64 16.22 -5.15
N SER A 318 15.97 15.56 -4.04
CA SER A 318 17.36 15.31 -3.66
C SER A 318 18.13 14.56 -4.73
N LEU A 319 17.58 13.46 -5.24
CA LEU A 319 18.21 12.63 -6.28
C LEU A 319 18.39 13.40 -7.59
N CYS A 320 17.44 14.29 -7.95
CA CYS A 320 17.58 15.18 -9.10
C CYS A 320 18.79 16.13 -8.97
N GLN A 321 19.16 16.52 -7.74
CA GLN A 321 20.31 17.38 -7.47
C GLN A 321 21.65 16.60 -7.44
N GLN A 322 21.63 15.29 -7.19
CA GLN A 322 22.83 14.46 -7.07
C GLN A 322 23.36 13.92 -8.40
N ASN A 323 24.65 13.57 -8.47
CA ASN A 323 25.28 12.98 -9.66
C ASN A 323 24.95 11.48 -9.78
N VAL A 324 23.67 11.14 -9.96
CA VAL A 324 23.15 9.78 -10.15
C VAL A 324 22.31 9.71 -11.42
N LYS A 325 22.16 8.52 -11.98
CA LYS A 325 21.21 8.26 -13.08
C LYS A 325 19.86 7.91 -12.49
N LEU A 326 18.91 8.85 -12.53
CA LEU A 326 17.62 8.68 -11.87
C LEU A 326 16.56 8.20 -12.87
N HIS A 327 15.95 7.06 -12.55
CA HIS A 327 14.82 6.51 -13.27
C HIS A 327 13.57 6.53 -12.38
N VAL A 328 12.43 6.92 -12.92
CA VAL A 328 11.13 6.84 -12.23
C VAL A 328 10.20 5.96 -13.05
N ALA A 329 9.70 4.88 -12.47
CA ALA A 329 8.85 3.91 -13.13
C ALA A 329 7.43 3.90 -12.55
N TYR A 330 6.47 4.29 -13.37
CA TYR A 330 5.05 4.31 -13.05
C TYR A 330 4.42 2.96 -13.39
N CYS A 331 3.94 2.26 -12.36
CA CYS A 331 3.45 0.90 -12.49
C CYS A 331 2.13 0.87 -13.27
N VAL A 332 1.18 1.70 -12.90
CA VAL A 332 -0.15 1.75 -13.52
C VAL A 332 -0.45 3.12 -14.13
N SER A 333 -1.46 3.17 -15.01
CA SER A 333 -1.84 4.40 -15.70
C SER A 333 -2.59 5.41 -14.82
N GLY A 334 -3.14 4.97 -13.67
CA GLY A 334 -3.99 5.81 -12.83
C GLY A 334 -5.30 6.28 -13.50
N ALA A 335 -5.64 5.75 -14.69
CA ALA A 335 -6.73 6.26 -15.52
C ALA A 335 -8.12 6.24 -14.85
N VAL A 336 -8.35 5.24 -13.99
CA VAL A 336 -9.62 5.08 -13.24
C VAL A 336 -9.88 6.26 -12.30
N ALA A 337 -8.83 6.93 -11.82
CA ALA A 337 -8.93 8.06 -10.90
C ALA A 337 -9.15 9.41 -11.60
N VAL A 338 -9.26 9.45 -12.93
CA VAL A 338 -9.51 10.69 -13.68
C VAL A 338 -11.01 10.83 -13.97
N PRO A 339 -11.69 11.87 -13.46
CA PRO A 339 -13.10 12.12 -13.76
C PRO A 339 -13.32 12.42 -15.25
N ASP A 340 -14.41 11.92 -15.82
CA ASP A 340 -14.80 12.29 -17.19
C ASP A 340 -15.02 13.79 -17.33
N SER A 341 -15.64 14.40 -16.31
CA SER A 341 -15.88 15.84 -16.25
C SER A 341 -14.59 16.67 -16.33
N PHE A 342 -13.50 16.20 -15.72
CA PHE A 342 -12.21 16.90 -15.78
C PHE A 342 -11.65 16.93 -17.22
N VAL A 343 -11.72 15.80 -17.92
CA VAL A 343 -11.23 15.73 -19.31
C VAL A 343 -12.10 16.58 -20.23
N MET A 344 -13.43 16.55 -20.05
CA MET A 344 -14.36 17.39 -20.82
C MET A 344 -14.18 18.88 -20.55
N ASP A 345 -13.95 19.26 -19.30
CA ASP A 345 -13.64 20.64 -18.91
C ASP A 345 -12.36 21.12 -19.59
N LYS A 346 -11.28 20.32 -19.61
CA LYS A 346 -10.05 20.68 -20.33
C LYS A 346 -10.26 20.79 -21.84
N ILE A 347 -10.96 19.85 -22.45
CA ILE A 347 -11.33 19.93 -23.88
C ILE A 347 -12.08 21.24 -24.17
N THR A 348 -13.01 21.62 -23.29
CA THR A 348 -13.82 22.84 -23.42
C THR A 348 -13.01 24.11 -23.19
N GLN A 349 -12.22 24.17 -22.10
CA GLN A 349 -11.36 25.31 -21.73
C GLN A 349 -10.33 25.63 -22.81
N PHE A 350 -9.68 24.59 -23.36
CA PHE A 350 -8.72 24.76 -24.45
C PHE A 350 -9.38 25.09 -25.80
N SER A 351 -10.71 25.21 -25.85
CA SER A 351 -11.46 25.71 -27.00
C SER A 351 -10.94 25.13 -28.32
N LEU A 352 -11.03 23.81 -28.46
CA LEU A 352 -10.97 23.17 -29.78
C LEU A 352 -12.24 23.58 -30.55
N LYS A 353 -12.35 24.87 -30.90
CA LYS A 353 -13.44 25.46 -31.68
C LYS A 353 -13.46 24.77 -33.02
N GLU A 354 -14.46 23.97 -33.33
CA GLU A 354 -14.79 23.60 -34.71
C GLU A 354 -14.65 24.80 -35.65
N ILE A 355 -13.49 24.90 -36.30
CA ILE A 355 -13.31 25.72 -37.47
C ILE A 355 -14.00 24.91 -38.56
N ASP A 356 -15.18 25.38 -38.94
CA ASP A 356 -15.86 24.96 -40.15
C ASP A 356 -14.91 25.25 -41.32
N VAL A 357 -14.34 24.20 -41.91
CA VAL A 357 -13.27 24.32 -42.91
C VAL A 357 -13.91 24.61 -44.26
N ASP A 358 -14.44 25.81 -44.41
CA ASP A 358 -14.86 26.33 -45.71
C ASP A 358 -14.55 27.83 -45.81
N GLN A 359 -13.25 28.16 -45.85
CA GLN A 359 -12.70 29.23 -46.68
C GLN A 359 -11.17 29.28 -46.62
N LYS A 360 -10.54 29.00 -47.77
CA LYS A 360 -9.15 29.32 -48.07
C LYS A 360 -8.93 30.84 -48.02
N GLN A 361 -7.93 31.34 -47.30
CA GLN A 361 -6.79 32.12 -47.84
C GLN A 361 -5.98 32.90 -46.77
N THR A 362 -4.68 32.55 -46.71
CA THR A 362 -3.45 33.38 -46.64
C THR A 362 -3.24 34.52 -45.62
N LEU A 363 -2.20 34.32 -44.79
CA LEU A 363 -1.03 35.18 -44.40
C LEU A 363 -0.79 34.91 -42.90
N GLY A 364 0.37 34.53 -42.37
CA GLY A 364 1.75 34.69 -42.82
C GLY A 364 2.53 35.28 -41.64
N GLU A 365 3.23 34.45 -40.86
CA GLU A 365 4.47 34.82 -40.13
C GLU A 365 5.08 33.58 -39.44
N GLN A 366 6.39 33.47 -39.58
CA GLN A 366 7.25 32.35 -39.21
C GLN A 366 7.57 32.36 -37.71
N ILE A 367 7.60 31.19 -37.05
CA ILE A 367 8.75 30.77 -36.24
C ILE A 367 8.94 29.26 -36.45
N ALA A 368 10.11 28.91 -36.99
CA ALA A 368 10.58 27.55 -37.21
C ALA A 368 11.11 26.94 -35.90
N TYR A 369 10.90 25.63 -35.70
CA TYR A 369 11.90 24.79 -35.06
C TYR A 369 12.10 23.49 -35.83
N CYS A 370 13.39 23.21 -36.00
CA CYS A 370 13.99 22.34 -36.99
C CYS A 370 13.88 20.86 -36.63
N ALA A 371 13.46 20.07 -37.61
CA ALA A 371 14.09 18.78 -37.87
C ALA A 371 14.94 18.95 -39.14
N GLU A 372 16.26 18.84 -39.01
CA GLU A 372 17.15 18.42 -40.11
C GLU A 372 17.97 17.24 -39.58
N PRO A 373 18.22 16.21 -40.41
CA PRO A 373 18.57 14.88 -39.94
C PRO A 373 20.08 14.72 -39.76
N ALA A 374 20.55 14.63 -38.52
CA ALA A 374 21.86 14.06 -38.26
C ALA A 374 21.79 12.53 -38.46
N GLN A 375 22.28 12.08 -39.60
CA GLN A 375 22.64 10.68 -39.84
C GLN A 375 23.56 10.21 -38.69
N ASN A 376 23.21 9.07 -38.09
CA ASN A 376 23.85 8.38 -36.97
C ASN A 376 23.38 8.74 -35.54
N ALA A 377 22.09 8.54 -35.28
CA ALA A 377 21.65 7.99 -34.00
C ALA A 377 20.46 7.05 -34.27
N LYS A 378 20.60 5.77 -33.91
CA LYS A 378 19.49 4.81 -33.93
C LYS A 378 18.50 5.21 -32.82
N ILE A 379 17.54 6.06 -33.18
CA ILE A 379 16.36 6.34 -32.36
C ILE A 379 15.41 5.14 -32.51
N GLN A 380 15.38 4.26 -31.51
CA GLN A 380 14.30 3.28 -31.36
C GLN A 380 13.19 3.92 -30.51
N GLN A 381 12.06 4.20 -31.17
CA GLN A 381 10.73 4.52 -30.64
C GLN A 381 10.65 5.39 -29.36
N ALA A 382 10.90 6.69 -29.52
CA ALA A 382 10.39 7.71 -28.61
C ALA A 382 8.92 8.03 -28.92
N LYS A 383 8.05 7.96 -27.89
CA LYS A 383 6.70 8.55 -27.91
C LYS A 383 6.47 9.30 -26.60
N PHE A 384 6.93 10.55 -26.54
CA PHE A 384 6.55 11.52 -25.50
C PHE A 384 5.89 12.72 -26.17
N VAL A 385 4.79 13.23 -25.61
CA VAL A 385 4.17 14.50 -26.01
C VAL A 385 4.27 15.44 -24.83
N THR A 386 5.04 16.52 -24.97
CA THR A 386 5.04 17.66 -24.06
C THR A 386 3.90 18.62 -24.42
N HIS A 387 3.26 19.24 -23.43
CA HIS A 387 2.04 20.05 -23.55
C HIS A 387 2.14 21.33 -24.41
N ALA A 388 3.23 21.56 -25.13
CA ALA A 388 3.46 22.79 -25.89
C ALA A 388 3.02 22.72 -27.37
N SER A 389 2.56 21.57 -27.90
CA SER A 389 2.25 21.45 -29.33
C SER A 389 1.28 20.31 -29.67
N LEU A 390 0.06 20.34 -29.13
CA LEU A 390 -1.03 19.56 -29.72
C LEU A 390 -1.84 20.46 -30.64
N THR A 391 -1.89 20.12 -31.91
CA THR A 391 -2.78 20.81 -32.84
C THR A 391 -4.22 20.46 -32.52
N GLU A 392 -5.12 21.39 -32.84
CA GLU A 392 -6.54 21.22 -32.58
C GLU A 392 -7.12 19.91 -33.19
N ASN A 393 -6.65 19.54 -34.37
CA ASN A 393 -7.08 18.32 -35.06
C ASN A 393 -6.61 17.04 -34.36
N GLU A 394 -5.43 17.03 -33.73
CA GLU A 394 -4.92 15.86 -33.01
C GLU A 394 -5.69 15.61 -31.72
N CYS A 395 -6.13 16.67 -31.03
CA CYS A 395 -7.03 16.54 -29.89
C CYS A 395 -8.39 16.00 -30.34
N LYS A 396 -8.99 16.56 -31.40
CA LYS A 396 -10.29 16.07 -31.92
C LYS A 396 -10.25 14.60 -32.31
N ILE A 397 -9.19 14.13 -32.99
CA ILE A 397 -9.04 12.70 -33.35
C ILE A 397 -8.89 11.80 -32.11
N ARG A 398 -8.17 12.24 -31.08
CA ARG A 398 -7.93 11.44 -29.86
C ARG A 398 -9.13 11.38 -28.90
N PHE A 399 -10.03 12.38 -28.96
CA PHE A 399 -11.19 12.49 -28.06
C PHE A 399 -12.55 12.26 -28.76
N SER A 400 -12.60 12.14 -30.09
CA SER A 400 -13.84 11.95 -30.87
C SER A 400 -14.49 10.57 -30.74
N SER A 401 -13.81 9.55 -30.17
CA SER A 401 -14.36 8.19 -29.99
C SER A 401 -14.86 7.89 -28.57
N GLY A 402 -14.94 8.90 -27.71
CA GLY A 402 -15.30 8.78 -26.30
C GLY A 402 -14.08 8.81 -25.37
N LEU A 403 -14.31 9.13 -24.10
CA LEU A 403 -13.30 9.19 -23.05
C LEU A 403 -12.77 7.79 -22.74
N SER A 404 -11.71 7.38 -23.44
CA SER A 404 -11.10 6.08 -23.21
C SER A 404 -10.16 6.11 -21.99
N PRO A 405 -10.03 5.00 -21.24
CA PRO A 405 -9.02 4.86 -20.18
C PRO A 405 -7.59 5.07 -20.69
N LYS A 406 -7.34 4.82 -21.99
CA LYS A 406 -6.05 5.11 -22.61
C LYS A 406 -5.77 6.62 -22.67
N SER A 407 -6.76 7.44 -23.03
CA SER A 407 -6.65 8.90 -23.08
C SER A 407 -6.48 9.49 -21.67
N LYS A 408 -7.22 8.98 -20.68
CA LYS A 408 -7.06 9.36 -19.25
C LYS A 408 -5.69 8.99 -18.70
N GLY A 409 -5.20 7.79 -19.03
CA GLY A 409 -3.85 7.36 -18.68
C GLY A 409 -2.79 8.30 -19.24
N LEU A 410 -2.86 8.63 -20.54
CA LEU A 410 -1.92 9.56 -21.18
C LEU A 410 -1.91 10.93 -20.49
N LEU A 411 -3.07 11.45 -20.09
CA LEU A 411 -3.15 12.70 -19.33
C LEU A 411 -2.34 12.60 -18.03
N ARG A 412 -2.49 11.51 -17.27
CA ARG A 412 -1.73 11.31 -16.03
C ARG A 412 -0.22 11.13 -16.26
N GLU A 413 0.18 10.52 -17.37
CA GLU A 413 1.60 10.43 -17.74
C GLU A 413 2.20 11.81 -17.99
N VAL A 414 1.45 12.70 -18.66
CA VAL A 414 1.90 14.07 -18.89
C VAL A 414 1.95 14.89 -17.60
N GLU A 415 0.98 14.71 -16.70
CA GLU A 415 1.01 15.33 -15.36
C GLU A 415 2.23 14.89 -14.56
N ALA A 416 2.56 13.59 -14.60
CA ALA A 416 3.73 13.04 -13.91
C ALA A 416 5.05 13.57 -14.46
N MET A 417 5.20 13.65 -15.79
CA MET A 417 6.35 14.31 -16.40
C MET A 417 6.43 15.79 -15.99
N SER A 418 5.31 16.51 -15.95
CA SER A 418 5.28 17.91 -15.48
C SER A 418 5.74 18.03 -14.02
N ALA A 419 5.29 17.12 -13.15
CA ALA A 419 5.69 17.07 -11.75
C ALA A 419 7.20 16.84 -11.59
N LEU A 420 7.76 15.86 -12.30
CA LEU A 420 9.21 15.60 -12.31
C LEU A 420 10.01 16.80 -12.82
N ASN A 421 9.53 17.49 -13.86
CA ASN A 421 10.20 18.67 -14.39
C ASN A 421 10.28 19.81 -13.36
N HIS A 422 9.38 19.85 -12.37
CA HIS A 422 9.45 20.82 -11.28
C HIS A 422 10.73 20.65 -10.43
N PHE A 423 11.26 19.43 -10.34
CA PHE A 423 12.53 19.10 -9.70
C PHE A 423 13.72 19.13 -10.66
N LYS A 424 13.54 19.68 -11.88
CA LYS A 424 14.58 19.71 -12.93
C LYS A 424 15.05 18.32 -13.34
N PHE A 425 14.18 17.32 -13.22
CA PHE A 425 14.49 15.94 -13.56
C PHE A 425 15.08 15.79 -14.98
N PHE A 426 14.51 16.50 -15.96
CA PHE A 426 14.91 16.41 -17.37
C PHE A 426 16.10 17.31 -17.76
N ASP A 427 16.67 18.08 -16.82
CA ASP A 427 17.90 18.85 -17.08
C ASP A 427 19.10 17.91 -17.26
N LYS A 428 18.98 16.65 -16.79
CA LYS A 428 19.96 15.57 -16.92
C LYS A 428 19.50 14.56 -17.98
N PRO A 429 20.24 14.38 -19.08
CA PRO A 429 19.83 13.47 -20.15
C PRO A 429 19.83 11.99 -19.75
N GLU A 430 20.56 11.62 -18.70
CA GLU A 430 20.57 10.28 -18.11
C GLU A 430 19.29 9.93 -17.35
N ASN A 431 18.49 10.92 -16.96
CA ASN A 431 17.26 10.70 -16.20
C ASN A 431 16.12 10.26 -17.13
N GLN A 432 15.35 9.25 -16.72
CA GLN A 432 14.26 8.71 -17.55
C GLN A 432 13.00 8.36 -16.77
N ALA A 433 11.84 8.69 -17.34
CA ALA A 433 10.53 8.28 -16.84
C ALA A 433 10.01 7.08 -17.64
N HIS A 434 9.56 6.03 -16.95
CA HIS A 434 9.09 4.77 -17.52
C HIS A 434 7.61 4.55 -17.18
N PHE A 435 6.79 4.20 -18.17
CA PHE A 435 5.36 3.93 -17.98
C PHE A 435 5.06 2.46 -18.27
N LEU A 436 5.04 1.64 -17.22
CA LEU A 436 4.97 0.18 -17.36
C LEU A 436 3.60 -0.29 -17.84
N ARG A 437 2.53 0.40 -17.40
CA ARG A 437 1.13 0.06 -17.70
C ARG A 437 0.85 -1.42 -17.41
N LEU A 438 1.15 -1.83 -16.17
CA LEU A 438 1.04 -3.22 -15.73
C LEU A 438 -0.36 -3.80 -16.07
N PRO A 439 -0.41 -4.93 -16.80
CA PRO A 439 -1.64 -5.57 -17.26
C PRO A 439 -2.76 -5.70 -16.21
N PHE A 440 -2.43 -6.00 -14.94
CA PHE A 440 -3.44 -6.25 -13.90
C PHE A 440 -4.37 -5.06 -13.64
N TYR A 441 -3.91 -3.82 -13.89
CA TYR A 441 -4.70 -2.62 -13.65
C TYR A 441 -5.86 -2.46 -14.65
N GLY A 442 -5.80 -3.18 -15.78
CA GLY A 442 -6.80 -3.17 -16.83
C GLY A 442 -6.85 -1.87 -17.63
N THR A 443 -7.62 -1.89 -18.73
CA THR A 443 -7.87 -0.73 -19.59
C THR A 443 -9.29 -0.17 -19.42
N GLY A 444 -9.94 -0.37 -18.26
CA GLY A 444 -11.38 -0.16 -18.07
C GLY A 444 -11.81 0.14 -16.63
N PHE A 445 -12.97 0.79 -16.49
CA PHE A 445 -13.64 1.00 -15.19
C PHE A 445 -14.16 -0.33 -14.63
N GLY A 446 -13.67 -0.76 -13.46
CA GLY A 446 -14.42 -1.68 -12.59
C GLY A 446 -13.82 -3.06 -12.25
N ARG A 447 -12.69 -3.50 -12.81
CA ARG A 447 -12.00 -4.72 -12.33
C ARG A 447 -10.48 -4.57 -12.40
N ARG A 448 -9.84 -4.46 -11.23
CA ARG A 448 -8.40 -4.71 -11.08
C ARG A 448 -8.22 -6.22 -10.92
N ASN A 449 -7.43 -6.82 -11.80
CA ASN A 449 -7.07 -8.22 -11.68
C ASN A 449 -5.96 -8.36 -10.62
N THR A 450 -5.76 -9.58 -10.13
CA THR A 450 -4.54 -9.90 -9.38
C THR A 450 -3.36 -9.87 -10.35
N PRO A 451 -2.18 -9.35 -9.96
CA PRO A 451 -0.98 -9.44 -10.79
C PRO A 451 -0.69 -10.87 -11.22
N GLU A 452 -0.34 -11.03 -12.49
CA GLU A 452 0.02 -12.29 -13.12
C GLU A 452 1.47 -12.26 -13.58
N ARG A 453 1.93 -13.37 -14.18
CA ARG A 453 3.31 -13.52 -14.65
C ARG A 453 3.75 -12.41 -15.61
N ALA A 454 2.84 -11.94 -16.47
CA ALA A 454 3.12 -10.89 -17.44
C ALA A 454 3.46 -9.54 -16.77
N ASP A 455 2.90 -9.25 -15.58
CA ASP A 455 3.24 -8.04 -14.82
C ASP A 455 4.68 -8.12 -14.30
N VAL A 456 5.07 -9.28 -13.77
CA VAL A 456 6.42 -9.54 -13.26
C VAL A 456 7.46 -9.47 -14.39
N GLU A 457 7.20 -10.12 -15.52
CA GLU A 457 8.10 -10.12 -16.68
C GLU A 457 8.37 -8.71 -17.20
N ARG A 458 7.34 -7.85 -17.23
CA ARG A 458 7.49 -6.46 -17.65
C ARG A 458 8.39 -5.64 -16.72
N ILE A 459 8.36 -5.93 -15.42
CA ILE A 459 9.25 -5.29 -14.45
C ILE A 459 10.67 -5.86 -14.58
N VAL A 460 10.84 -7.17 -14.81
CA VAL A 460 12.15 -7.80 -15.06
C VAL A 460 12.82 -7.23 -16.32
N GLU A 461 12.05 -6.99 -17.38
CA GLU A 461 12.52 -6.30 -18.59
C GLU A 461 13.09 -4.92 -18.25
N LEU A 462 12.33 -4.10 -17.50
CA LEU A 462 12.79 -2.78 -17.05
C LEU A 462 14.06 -2.88 -16.19
N LEU A 463 14.09 -3.80 -15.22
CA LEU A 463 15.24 -3.99 -14.33
C LEU A 463 16.49 -4.37 -15.13
N SER A 464 16.34 -5.19 -16.16
CA SER A 464 17.42 -5.61 -17.05
C SER A 464 17.92 -4.46 -17.94
N GLU A 465 17.03 -3.58 -18.39
CA GLU A 465 17.37 -2.38 -19.16
C GLU A 465 18.09 -1.32 -18.31
N VAL A 466 17.54 -1.03 -17.12
CA VAL A 466 18.03 0.03 -16.23
C VAL A 466 19.28 -0.40 -15.46
N GLY A 467 19.34 -1.65 -15.02
CA GLY A 467 20.42 -2.16 -14.17
C GLY A 467 20.60 -1.38 -12.86
N PRO A 468 19.55 -1.23 -12.01
CA PRO A 468 19.59 -0.35 -10.85
C PRO A 468 20.54 -0.85 -9.75
N ASP A 469 21.22 0.08 -9.11
CA ASP A 469 22.01 -0.14 -7.89
C ASP A 469 21.15 0.09 -6.64
N VAL A 470 20.17 1.00 -6.74
CA VAL A 470 19.22 1.34 -5.67
C VAL A 470 17.79 1.32 -6.23
N VAL A 471 16.86 0.74 -5.48
CA VAL A 471 15.42 0.74 -5.79
C VAL A 471 14.64 1.38 -4.64
N LEU A 472 13.80 2.37 -4.96
CA LEU A 472 12.78 2.91 -4.06
C LEU A 472 11.41 2.34 -4.46
N LEU A 473 10.58 1.95 -3.52
CA LEU A 473 9.22 1.47 -3.79
C LEU A 473 8.23 1.82 -2.67
N ALA A 474 6.95 1.90 -3.01
CA ALA A 474 5.89 2.13 -2.04
C ALA A 474 5.70 0.92 -1.11
N GLY A 475 5.66 1.18 0.21
CA GLY A 475 5.56 0.19 1.27
C GLY A 475 4.23 0.10 1.99
N ASP A 476 3.24 0.86 1.54
CA ASP A 476 1.86 0.77 2.01
C ASP A 476 1.12 -0.37 1.30
N LEU A 477 1.34 -1.61 1.75
CA LEU A 477 0.78 -2.86 1.19
C LEU A 477 -0.75 -3.01 1.30
N SER A 478 -1.39 -1.92 1.64
CA SER A 478 -2.63 -1.84 2.37
C SER A 478 -3.26 -0.48 2.03
N ASP A 479 -3.01 0.01 0.82
CA ASP A 479 -3.67 1.21 0.33
C ASP A 479 -5.17 0.94 0.17
N PRO A 480 -6.04 1.95 0.34
CA PRO A 480 -7.49 1.80 0.17
C PRO A 480 -7.89 1.23 -1.20
N HIS A 481 -7.03 1.36 -2.20
CA HIS A 481 -7.27 0.93 -3.57
C HIS A 481 -6.69 -0.46 -3.92
N GLY A 482 -5.87 -1.03 -3.02
CA GLY A 482 -5.15 -2.30 -3.20
C GLY A 482 -4.08 -2.31 -4.29
N THR A 483 -3.85 -1.19 -5.00
CA THR A 483 -2.86 -1.15 -6.09
C THR A 483 -1.45 -1.17 -5.56
N HIS A 484 -1.16 -0.50 -4.44
CA HIS A 484 0.19 -0.43 -3.90
C HIS A 484 0.64 -1.83 -3.45
N GLY A 485 -0.25 -2.59 -2.80
CA GLY A 485 0.00 -4.00 -2.49
C GLY A 485 0.27 -4.84 -3.73
N HIS A 486 -0.57 -4.75 -4.76
CA HIS A 486 -0.37 -5.49 -6.02
C HIS A 486 0.95 -5.12 -6.73
N CYS A 487 1.26 -3.82 -6.86
CA CYS A 487 2.52 -3.36 -7.42
C CYS A 487 3.71 -3.85 -6.59
N TYR A 488 3.63 -3.77 -5.26
CA TYR A 488 4.68 -4.24 -4.37
C TYR A 488 5.01 -5.72 -4.59
N PHE A 489 3.99 -6.59 -4.62
CA PHE A 489 4.23 -8.03 -4.84
C PHE A 489 4.82 -8.31 -6.22
N ALA A 490 4.33 -7.64 -7.28
CA ALA A 490 4.90 -7.78 -8.61
C ALA A 490 6.36 -7.29 -8.70
N ILE A 491 6.68 -6.15 -8.08
CA ILE A 491 8.03 -5.59 -8.00
C ILE A 491 8.94 -6.52 -7.20
N LYS A 492 8.48 -7.01 -6.06
CA LYS A 492 9.23 -7.95 -5.21
C LYS A 492 9.65 -9.18 -6.01
N ASP A 493 8.69 -9.85 -6.65
CA ASP A 493 8.96 -11.07 -7.40
C ASP A 493 9.88 -10.81 -8.60
N ALA A 494 9.73 -9.65 -9.26
CA ALA A 494 10.61 -9.24 -10.37
C ALA A 494 12.04 -8.94 -9.91
N VAL A 495 12.21 -8.27 -8.78
CA VAL A 495 13.54 -7.99 -8.20
C VAL A 495 14.23 -9.28 -7.78
N GLU A 496 13.52 -10.21 -7.16
CA GLU A 496 14.06 -11.52 -6.78
C GLU A 496 14.51 -12.32 -8.01
N GLU A 497 13.71 -12.33 -9.08
CA GLU A 497 14.08 -12.98 -10.32
C GLU A 497 15.29 -12.30 -10.98
N TYR A 498 15.29 -10.99 -11.07
CA TYR A 498 16.38 -10.23 -11.66
C TYR A 498 17.69 -10.43 -10.89
N GLU A 499 17.68 -10.36 -9.56
CA GLU A 499 18.85 -10.64 -8.71
C GLU A 499 19.39 -12.06 -8.94
N LYS A 500 18.51 -13.04 -9.14
CA LYS A 500 18.91 -14.41 -9.50
C LYS A 500 19.55 -14.48 -10.88
N GLN A 501 19.01 -13.76 -11.88
CA GLN A 501 19.55 -13.73 -13.25
C GLN A 501 20.97 -13.16 -13.29
N ILE A 502 21.24 -12.12 -12.50
CA ILE A 502 22.56 -11.46 -12.45
C ILE A 502 23.50 -12.04 -11.40
N GLY A 503 23.12 -13.12 -10.72
CA GLY A 503 23.94 -13.80 -9.71
C GLY A 503 24.17 -13.00 -8.42
N LYS A 504 23.31 -12.03 -8.12
CA LYS A 504 23.36 -11.15 -6.94
C LYS A 504 22.31 -11.50 -5.90
N GLN A 505 22.12 -12.79 -5.66
CA GLN A 505 21.11 -13.25 -4.71
C GLN A 505 21.57 -12.98 -3.28
N LEU A 506 20.99 -11.94 -2.66
CA LEU A 506 21.31 -11.53 -1.29
C LEU A 506 20.77 -12.46 -0.20
N THR A 507 19.74 -13.23 -0.51
CA THR A 507 18.89 -13.87 0.52
C THR A 507 18.71 -15.35 0.23
N ASP A 508 18.51 -16.12 1.30
CA ASP A 508 18.15 -17.54 1.31
C ASP A 508 16.67 -17.78 0.96
N GLY A 509 16.03 -16.83 0.25
CA GLY A 509 14.61 -16.89 -0.09
C GLY A 509 13.65 -16.51 1.04
N LYS A 510 14.17 -16.01 2.18
CA LYS A 510 13.36 -15.42 3.26
C LYS A 510 13.42 -13.91 3.18
N TYR A 511 12.67 -13.27 2.27
CA TYR A 511 12.57 -11.80 2.37
C TYR A 511 11.30 -11.07 1.94
N TYR A 512 11.32 -9.80 2.40
CA TYR A 512 10.38 -8.68 2.30
C TYR A 512 9.35 -8.54 3.41
N SER A 513 9.85 -8.29 4.63
CA SER A 513 9.14 -7.57 5.68
C SER A 513 9.98 -6.36 6.05
N VAL A 514 9.42 -5.17 5.86
CA VAL A 514 9.96 -3.84 6.21
C VAL A 514 10.36 -3.74 7.69
N PHE A 515 9.86 -4.68 8.51
CA PHE A 515 10.18 -4.77 9.92
C PHE A 515 11.37 -5.68 10.25
N ASN A 516 11.90 -6.40 9.27
CA ASN A 516 13.05 -7.27 9.46
C ASN A 516 14.31 -6.61 8.87
N THR A 517 14.93 -5.78 9.71
CA THR A 517 16.22 -5.09 9.54
C THR A 517 17.43 -6.04 9.43
N ARG A 518 17.24 -7.28 8.94
CA ARG A 518 18.24 -8.36 8.99
C ARG A 518 18.76 -8.84 7.64
N LEU A 519 18.68 -8.04 6.57
CA LEU A 519 19.13 -8.51 5.23
C LEU A 519 20.21 -7.72 4.55
N VAL A 520 21.07 -7.17 5.39
CA VAL A 520 22.50 -7.29 5.11
C VAL A 520 22.98 -8.56 5.81
N LYS A 521 23.95 -9.31 5.22
CA LYS A 521 24.61 -10.45 5.89
C LYS A 521 24.84 -10.09 7.37
N LYS A 522 24.35 -10.91 8.29
CA LYS A 522 24.38 -10.64 9.74
C LYS A 522 25.77 -10.13 10.16
N GLY A 523 25.84 -8.86 10.60
CA GLY A 523 27.09 -8.23 11.09
C GLY A 523 27.84 -7.35 10.09
N MET A 524 27.32 -7.10 8.89
CA MET A 524 27.95 -6.13 7.96
C MET A 524 27.85 -4.68 8.49
N GLN A 525 28.98 -3.99 8.49
CA GLN A 525 29.11 -2.57 8.84
C GLN A 525 28.75 -1.67 7.63
N THR A 526 28.45 -0.39 7.90
CA THR A 526 28.03 0.60 6.90
C THR A 526 28.97 0.74 5.71
N ASN A 527 30.28 0.80 5.95
CA ASN A 527 31.30 0.82 4.89
C ASN A 527 31.26 -0.43 4.00
N GLN A 528 30.89 -1.59 4.56
CA GLN A 528 30.76 -2.83 3.79
C GLN A 528 29.51 -2.82 2.91
N ILE A 529 28.43 -2.15 3.34
CA ILE A 529 27.26 -1.91 2.48
C ILE A 529 27.64 -1.01 1.31
N TYR A 530 28.41 0.06 1.57
CA TYR A 530 28.93 0.93 0.51
C TYR A 530 29.82 0.20 -0.48
N GLU A 531 30.79 -0.55 0.03
CA GLU A 531 31.67 -1.37 -0.79
C GLU A 531 30.84 -2.35 -1.62
N ALA A 532 29.82 -2.97 -1.03
CA ALA A 532 28.93 -3.88 -1.75
C ALA A 532 28.08 -3.15 -2.81
N ILE A 533 27.56 -1.95 -2.56
CA ILE A 533 26.87 -1.13 -3.58
C ILE A 533 27.84 -0.73 -4.69
N GLN A 534 29.05 -0.29 -4.37
CA GLN A 534 30.08 0.09 -5.34
C GLN A 534 30.53 -1.10 -6.20
N GLN A 535 30.67 -2.28 -5.59
CA GLN A 535 30.96 -3.54 -6.26
C GLN A 535 29.70 -4.12 -6.93
N LYS A 536 28.56 -3.47 -6.76
CA LYS A 536 27.24 -3.89 -7.20
C LYS A 536 26.99 -5.34 -6.80
N GLU A 537 27.34 -5.77 -5.58
CA GLU A 537 27.07 -7.13 -5.10
C GLU A 537 25.57 -7.39 -4.91
N PHE A 538 24.78 -6.33 -4.77
CA PHE A 538 23.32 -6.39 -4.63
C PHE A 538 22.60 -5.08 -4.93
N ILE A 539 21.27 -5.14 -5.02
CA ILE A 539 20.40 -3.98 -5.20
C ILE A 539 19.93 -3.49 -3.83
N TYR A 540 20.28 -2.26 -3.47
CA TYR A 540 19.82 -1.66 -2.22
C TYR A 540 18.35 -1.24 -2.34
N LYS A 541 17.52 -1.54 -1.33
CA LYS A 541 16.07 -1.32 -1.40
C LYS A 541 15.61 -0.37 -0.29
N LEU A 542 14.80 0.61 -0.68
CA LEU A 542 14.19 1.61 0.19
C LEU A 542 12.68 1.64 0.01
N MET A 543 11.96 1.79 1.10
CA MET A 543 10.51 1.89 1.11
C MET A 543 10.08 3.24 1.63
N TYR A 544 9.13 3.84 0.94
CA TYR A 544 8.40 5.03 1.37
C TYR A 544 6.93 4.68 1.60
N ARG A 545 6.14 5.54 2.25
CA ARG A 545 4.68 5.34 2.39
C ARG A 545 3.88 6.36 1.61
N GLY A 546 2.70 5.93 1.14
CA GLY A 546 1.70 6.76 0.47
C GLY A 546 1.17 7.94 1.30
N ALA A 547 0.27 8.72 0.70
CA ALA A 547 -0.25 9.99 1.25
C ALA A 547 -0.86 9.93 2.66
N TRP A 548 -1.26 8.75 3.13
CA TRP A 548 -2.13 8.57 4.30
C TRP A 548 -1.40 8.34 5.62
N SER A 549 -0.21 7.74 5.56
CA SER A 549 0.55 7.35 6.75
C SER A 549 2.03 7.53 6.47
N GLU A 550 2.79 7.89 7.51
CA GLU A 550 4.24 7.89 7.49
C GLU A 550 4.79 6.68 8.27
N PHE A 551 6.06 6.33 8.06
CA PHE A 551 6.75 5.42 8.99
C PHE A 551 7.03 6.09 10.34
N ASN A 552 7.05 5.31 11.41
CA ASN A 552 7.43 5.81 12.73
C ASN A 552 8.93 6.16 12.76
N ILE A 553 9.30 7.23 13.45
CA ILE A 553 10.69 7.74 13.52
C ILE A 553 11.67 6.67 14.05
N GLU A 554 11.25 5.89 15.04
CA GLU A 554 12.06 4.82 15.63
C GLU A 554 12.39 3.67 14.66
N ASP A 555 11.52 3.47 13.66
CA ASP A 555 11.58 2.39 12.66
C ASP A 555 12.22 2.87 11.36
N SER A 556 12.19 4.19 11.09
CA SER A 556 12.82 4.83 9.95
C SER A 556 14.31 4.51 9.91
N SER A 557 14.76 3.98 8.78
CA SER A 557 16.20 3.81 8.50
C SER A 557 16.85 5.14 8.14
N PHE A 558 16.04 6.06 7.60
CA PHE A 558 16.48 7.28 6.97
C PHE A 558 15.33 8.30 6.95
N ILE A 559 15.62 9.58 7.19
CA ILE A 559 14.62 10.65 7.26
C ILE A 559 15.13 11.87 6.49
N ILE A 560 14.37 12.34 5.49
CA ILE A 560 14.68 13.59 4.80
C ILE A 560 13.86 14.71 5.41
N VAL A 561 14.53 15.71 5.96
CA VAL A 561 13.94 16.95 6.45
C VAL A 561 14.11 18.09 5.45
N PHE A 562 13.15 19.00 5.44
CA PHE A 562 13.12 20.08 4.47
C PHE A 562 12.41 21.34 4.99
N THR A 563 12.81 22.48 4.44
CA THR A 563 12.34 23.82 4.83
C THR A 563 10.97 24.14 4.24
N ALA A 564 10.40 25.27 4.65
CA ALA A 564 9.14 25.78 4.08
C ALA A 564 9.21 26.00 2.56
N GLU A 565 10.36 26.45 2.04
CA GLU A 565 10.57 26.67 0.61
C GLU A 565 10.54 25.34 -0.16
N GLN A 566 11.25 24.34 0.33
CA GLN A 566 11.29 23.00 -0.26
C GLN A 566 9.94 22.29 -0.17
N MET A 567 9.22 22.47 0.95
CA MET A 567 7.83 22.04 1.07
C MET A 567 6.97 22.68 -0.03
N SER A 568 7.12 23.98 -0.28
CA SER A 568 6.39 24.68 -1.35
C SER A 568 6.70 24.13 -2.74
N GLN A 569 7.97 23.86 -3.04
CA GLN A 569 8.40 23.21 -4.29
C GLN A 569 7.76 21.83 -4.44
N LYS A 570 7.79 21.00 -3.40
CA LYS A 570 7.12 19.70 -3.39
C LYS A 570 5.61 19.84 -3.64
N MET A 571 4.94 20.78 -2.96
CA MET A 571 3.50 20.99 -3.16
C MET A 571 3.17 21.45 -4.58
N ASN A 572 4.03 22.26 -5.20
CA ASN A 572 3.85 22.69 -6.59
C ASN A 572 4.04 21.54 -7.59
N ALA A 573 4.94 20.59 -7.30
CA ALA A 573 5.08 19.34 -8.07
C ALA A 573 3.80 18.50 -7.94
N ILE A 574 3.28 18.29 -6.73
CA ILE A 574 2.02 17.55 -6.51
C ILE A 574 0.85 18.20 -7.26
N ARG A 575 0.77 19.54 -7.26
CA ARG A 575 -0.28 20.29 -7.97
C ARG A 575 -0.22 20.15 -9.49
N GLN A 576 0.87 19.62 -10.07
CA GLN A 576 0.87 19.28 -11.50
C GLN A 576 -0.09 18.15 -11.84
N HIS A 577 -0.49 17.34 -10.85
CA HIS A 577 -1.55 16.34 -10.98
C HIS A 577 -2.94 16.95 -10.86
N LEU A 578 -3.25 17.92 -11.73
CA LEU A 578 -4.51 18.68 -11.70
C LEU A 578 -5.74 17.78 -11.74
N SER A 579 -5.68 16.66 -12.47
CA SER A 579 -6.75 15.66 -12.52
C SER A 579 -7.05 14.99 -11.18
N GLN A 580 -6.11 15.08 -10.24
CA GLN A 580 -6.18 14.52 -8.89
C GLN A 580 -6.42 15.59 -7.80
N MET A 581 -6.45 16.88 -8.15
CA MET A 581 -6.58 18.00 -7.19
C MET A 581 -8.03 18.34 -6.80
N GLY A 582 -9.03 17.75 -7.48
CA GLY A 582 -10.45 17.88 -7.11
C GLY A 582 -10.85 17.01 -5.91
N GLN A 583 -12.15 16.87 -5.65
CA GLN A 583 -12.62 15.76 -4.80
C GLN A 583 -12.13 14.46 -5.44
N ALA A 584 -11.19 13.75 -4.80
CA ALA A 584 -10.73 12.46 -5.30
C ALA A 584 -11.95 11.57 -5.56
N LEU A 585 -12.01 10.85 -6.68
CA LEU A 585 -13.16 10.00 -6.99
C LEU A 585 -13.39 8.89 -5.94
N TYR A 586 -12.35 8.56 -5.17
CA TYR A 586 -12.35 7.52 -4.15
C TYR A 586 -11.83 8.10 -2.83
N LEU A 587 -12.58 9.05 -2.27
CA LEU A 587 -12.36 9.53 -0.91
C LEU A 587 -12.63 8.34 0.05
N GLY A 588 -11.65 7.98 0.88
CA GLY A 588 -12.01 7.65 2.27
C GLY A 588 -12.69 8.86 2.94
N GLY A 589 -13.06 8.85 4.21
CA GLY A 589 -13.81 9.97 4.82
C GLY A 589 -13.16 11.38 4.87
N ASP A 590 -12.01 11.63 4.21
CA ASP A 590 -11.27 12.90 4.24
C ASP A 590 -11.46 13.69 2.92
N PRO A 591 -12.02 14.93 2.94
CA PRO A 591 -12.35 15.71 1.74
C PRO A 591 -11.19 16.55 1.15
N ARG A 592 -10.01 16.59 1.77
CA ARG A 592 -8.90 17.49 1.36
C ARG A 592 -8.18 17.01 0.10
N SER A 593 -7.48 17.89 -0.61
CA SER A 593 -6.63 17.52 -1.76
C SER A 593 -5.36 16.77 -1.32
N PHE A 594 -4.69 16.09 -2.27
CA PHE A 594 -3.48 15.32 -1.96
C PHE A 594 -2.30 16.19 -1.50
N ASP A 595 -2.16 17.42 -2.01
CA ASP A 595 -1.11 18.34 -1.55
C ASP A 595 -1.35 18.77 -0.10
N ASP A 596 -2.59 19.08 0.30
CA ASP A 596 -2.92 19.39 1.69
C ASP A 596 -2.64 18.22 2.64
N ARG A 597 -2.92 16.99 2.19
CA ARG A 597 -2.62 15.76 2.96
C ARG A 597 -1.12 15.54 3.09
N ALA A 598 -0.38 15.62 1.98
CA ALA A 598 1.07 15.49 1.99
C ALA A 598 1.72 16.55 2.90
N LYS A 599 1.28 17.81 2.80
CA LYS A 599 1.73 18.91 3.66
C LYS A 599 1.46 18.64 5.13
N GLN A 600 0.25 18.19 5.49
CA GLN A 600 -0.07 17.84 6.87
C GLN A 600 0.81 16.68 7.35
N ARG A 601 0.90 15.59 6.59
CA ARG A 601 1.70 14.40 6.93
C ARG A 601 3.15 14.79 7.20
N ASN A 602 3.79 15.45 6.24
CA ASN A 602 5.20 15.84 6.38
C ASN A 602 5.39 16.86 7.51
N GLY A 603 4.45 17.79 7.69
CA GLY A 603 4.48 18.76 8.79
C GLY A 603 4.27 18.14 10.17
N GLN A 604 3.45 17.08 10.28
CA GLN A 604 3.29 16.32 11.53
C GLN A 604 4.59 15.60 11.90
N THR A 605 5.24 14.96 10.93
CA THR A 605 6.55 14.31 11.12
C THR A 605 7.61 15.33 11.57
N ALA A 606 7.70 16.49 10.92
CA ALA A 606 8.62 17.55 11.31
C ALA A 606 8.32 18.09 12.72
N LYS A 607 7.05 18.34 13.06
CA LYS A 607 6.64 18.77 14.41
C LYS A 607 7.05 17.75 15.47
N PHE A 608 6.91 16.46 15.16
CA PHE A 608 7.32 15.40 16.08
C PHE A 608 8.83 15.40 16.30
N LEU A 609 9.63 15.52 15.23
CA LEU A 609 11.09 15.67 15.34
C LEU A 609 11.50 16.91 16.16
N LYS A 610 10.81 18.04 15.99
CA LYS A 610 11.01 19.26 16.78
C LYS A 610 10.68 19.03 18.26
N ALA A 611 9.57 18.36 18.56
CA ALA A 611 9.19 18.01 19.93
C ALA A 611 10.22 17.08 20.62
N LEU A 612 10.84 16.18 19.86
CA LEU A 612 11.93 15.33 20.35
C LEU A 612 13.26 16.10 20.54
N GLY A 613 13.38 17.32 19.99
CA GLY A 613 14.62 18.11 20.01
C GLY A 613 15.67 17.63 19.01
N LEU A 614 15.24 17.00 17.92
CA LEU A 614 16.13 16.40 16.91
C LEU A 614 16.44 17.32 15.73
N VAL A 615 15.60 18.32 15.48
CA VAL A 615 15.73 19.25 14.34
C VAL A 615 15.45 20.68 14.78
N ASP A 616 15.95 21.63 13.98
CA ASP A 616 15.77 23.06 14.18
C ASP A 616 14.34 23.53 13.81
N ASP A 617 13.99 24.73 14.27
CA ASP A 617 12.63 25.27 14.14
C ASP A 617 12.24 25.59 12.69
N ASP A 618 13.21 25.82 11.80
CA ASP A 618 13.02 26.14 10.38
C ASP A 618 12.64 24.92 9.51
N ILE A 619 12.75 23.71 10.06
CA ILE A 619 12.27 22.48 9.43
C ILE A 619 10.73 22.43 9.49
N GLU A 620 10.11 22.36 8.32
CA GLU A 620 8.64 22.37 8.15
C GLU A 620 8.09 21.07 7.57
N GLY A 621 8.95 20.19 7.05
CA GLY A 621 8.54 18.88 6.54
C GLY A 621 9.58 17.80 6.76
N ALA A 622 9.11 16.57 6.90
CA ALA A 622 9.96 15.39 6.90
C ALA A 622 9.29 14.20 6.18
N GLU A 623 10.09 13.40 5.48
CA GLU A 623 9.71 12.12 4.85
C GLU A 623 10.53 10.98 5.48
N CYS A 624 9.88 9.89 5.82
CA CYS A 624 10.53 8.73 6.43
C CYS A 624 10.67 7.57 5.45
N PHE A 625 11.82 6.91 5.49
CA PHE A 625 12.12 5.77 4.63
C PHE A 625 12.63 4.60 5.47
N VAL A 626 12.26 3.39 5.07
CA VAL A 626 12.74 2.14 5.69
C VAL A 626 13.44 1.30 4.64
N GLY A 627 14.66 0.86 4.92
CA GLY A 627 15.46 0.07 3.98
C GLY A 627 16.07 -1.16 4.62
N CYS A 628 16.80 -1.92 3.82
CA CYS A 628 17.53 -3.12 4.27
C CYS A 628 18.73 -2.84 5.20
N GLY A 629 18.84 -1.62 5.74
CA GLY A 629 19.90 -1.14 6.62
C GLY A 629 19.75 0.37 6.80
N ILE A 630 20.58 0.99 7.64
CA ILE A 630 20.68 2.45 7.69
C ILE A 630 21.41 2.88 6.41
N LEU A 631 20.69 3.50 5.46
CA LEU A 631 21.35 4.30 4.43
C LEU A 631 21.91 5.53 5.14
N PRO A 632 23.22 5.80 5.05
CA PRO A 632 23.85 6.68 6.00
C PRO A 632 23.37 8.10 5.98
#